data_AF-A0AAD3W093-F1
#
_entry.id   AF-A0AAD3W093-F1
#
_cell.length_a   1.000
_cell.length_b   1.000
_cell.length_c   1.000
_cell.angle_alpha   90.00
_cell.angle_beta   90.00
_cell.angle_gamma   90.00
#
_symmetry.space_group_name_H-M   'P 1'
#
loop_
_entity.id
_entity.type
_entity.pdbx_description
1 polymer ?
#
loop_
_entity_poly.entity_id
_entity_poly.type
_entity_poly.pdbx_seq_one_letter_code
_entity_poly.pdbx_strand_id
1 'polypeptide(L)'
;MDNLETFENSKRPVSFEDLWRLKSVGDPEIAPDGSKIVWVQTEINADRNTYESAIWMAARVSGKCFGEPVRITYGKTGAERGAREG
;
A
#
# COMPACT_ATOMS: atom_id res chain seq x y z
N MET A 1 33.71 -30.75 -17.44
CA MET A 1 33.80 -29.85 -16.28
C MET A 1 32.68 -28.87 -16.46
N ASP A 2 31.61 -29.08 -15.72
CA ASP A 2 30.35 -28.37 -15.89
C ASP A 2 30.52 -26.93 -15.38
N ASN A 3 30.28 -25.96 -16.25
CA ASN A 3 30.23 -24.55 -15.87
C ASN A 3 28.99 -24.33 -15.00
N LEU A 4 29.19 -24.18 -13.69
CA LEU A 4 28.14 -23.75 -12.77
C LEU A 4 27.94 -22.24 -12.94
N GLU A 5 27.04 -21.84 -13.84
CA GLU A 5 26.54 -20.46 -13.85
C GLU A 5 25.69 -20.25 -12.59
N THR A 6 26.29 -19.59 -11.61
CA THR A 6 25.60 -19.18 -10.39
C THR A 6 24.71 -17.99 -10.75
N PHE A 7 23.40 -18.19 -10.81
CA PHE A 7 22.44 -17.11 -10.92
C PHE A 7 22.39 -16.32 -9.61
N GLU A 8 23.29 -15.33 -9.49
CA GLU A 8 23.20 -14.29 -8.47
C GLU A 8 21.90 -13.50 -8.70
N ASN A 9 20.87 -13.81 -7.91
CA ASN A 9 19.66 -12.99 -7.82
C ASN A 9 19.99 -11.68 -7.09
N SER A 10 20.71 -10.80 -7.78
CA SER A 10 21.17 -9.51 -7.25
C SER A 10 19.97 -8.57 -7.13
N LYS A 11 19.33 -8.58 -5.96
CA LYS A 11 18.33 -7.57 -5.60
C LYS A 11 19.00 -6.19 -5.67
N ARG A 12 18.39 -5.24 -6.37
CA ARG A 12 18.90 -3.86 -6.42
C ARG A 12 18.93 -3.24 -5.01
N PRO A 13 19.91 -2.39 -4.67
CA PRO A 13 19.90 -1.62 -3.44
C PRO A 13 18.64 -0.77 -3.31
N VAL A 14 18.20 -0.55 -2.07
CA VAL A 14 17.11 0.40 -1.75
C VAL A 14 17.64 1.83 -1.96
N SER A 15 16.82 2.64 -2.60
CA SER A 15 17.08 4.05 -2.92
C SER A 15 16.07 4.95 -2.20
N PHE A 16 16.33 6.26 -2.18
CA PHE A 16 15.40 7.22 -1.56
C PHE A 16 14.03 7.22 -2.25
N GLU A 17 14.02 7.03 -3.57
CA GLU A 17 12.83 7.00 -4.42
C GLU A 17 11.89 5.83 -4.06
N ASP A 18 12.42 4.78 -3.43
CA ASP A 18 11.60 3.66 -2.96
C ASP A 18 10.70 4.03 -1.79
N LEU A 19 11.06 5.06 -1.02
CA LEU A 19 10.23 5.53 0.07
C LEU A 19 8.88 6.03 -0.44
N TRP A 20 8.81 6.60 -1.63
CA TRP A 20 7.56 7.04 -2.25
C TRP A 20 6.61 5.88 -2.59
N ARG A 21 7.15 4.66 -2.70
CA ARG A 21 6.36 3.45 -3.00
C ARG A 21 5.82 2.79 -1.73
N LEU A 22 6.24 3.26 -0.55
CA LEU A 22 5.74 2.74 0.71
C LEU A 22 4.28 3.12 0.92
N LYS A 23 3.50 2.15 1.38
CA LYS A 23 2.10 2.31 1.76
C LYS A 23 1.95 1.87 3.20
N SER A 24 1.45 2.73 4.06
CA SER A 24 1.07 2.34 5.42
C SER A 24 -0.42 1.98 5.45
N VAL A 25 -0.75 0.94 6.21
CA VAL A 25 -2.12 0.45 6.37
C VAL A 25 -2.52 0.52 7.84
N GLY A 26 -3.74 0.97 8.12
CA GLY A 26 -4.28 1.11 9.46
C GLY A 26 -5.79 0.86 9.49
N ASP A 27 -6.31 0.68 10.70
CA ASP A 27 -7.74 0.44 10.98
C ASP A 27 -8.41 -0.57 10.05
N PRO A 28 -7.89 -1.81 9.95
CA PRO A 28 -8.51 -2.83 9.12
C PRO A 28 -9.81 -3.35 9.76
N GLU A 29 -10.89 -3.36 8.98
CA GLU A 29 -12.20 -3.86 9.39
C GLU A 29 -12.70 -4.93 8.41
N ILE A 30 -13.26 -6.01 8.94
CA ILE A 30 -13.75 -7.15 8.16
C ILE A 30 -15.28 -7.15 8.19
N ALA A 31 -15.92 -7.35 7.04
CA ALA A 31 -17.36 -7.53 6.97
C ALA A 31 -17.80 -8.75 7.81
N PRO A 32 -18.97 -8.74 8.48
CA PRO A 32 -19.40 -9.84 9.34
C PRO A 32 -19.47 -11.21 8.64
N ASP A 33 -19.77 -11.22 7.35
CA ASP A 33 -19.80 -12.42 6.50
C ASP A 33 -18.41 -12.83 5.96
N GLY A 34 -17.37 -12.06 6.25
CA GLY A 34 -16.01 -12.26 5.76
C GLY A 34 -15.85 -12.09 4.25
N SER A 35 -16.81 -11.45 3.57
CA SER A 35 -16.78 -11.26 2.11
C SER A 35 -15.88 -10.11 1.66
N LYS A 36 -15.58 -9.18 2.57
CA LYS A 36 -14.81 -7.96 2.28
C LYS A 36 -13.95 -7.58 3.47
N ILE A 37 -12.84 -6.91 3.18
CA ILE A 37 -12.01 -6.20 4.15
C ILE A 37 -11.84 -4.76 3.65
N VAL A 38 -11.93 -3.81 4.57
CA VAL A 38 -11.61 -2.39 4.34
C VAL A 38 -10.48 -1.96 5.25
N TRP A 39 -9.70 -0.98 4.83
CA TRP A 39 -8.63 -0.39 5.63
C TRP A 39 -8.34 1.05 5.20
N VAL A 40 -7.67 1.80 6.05
CA VAL A 40 -7.07 3.09 5.69
C VAL A 40 -5.68 2.84 5.11
N GLN A 41 -5.43 3.29 3.89
CA GLN A 41 -4.10 3.27 3.27
C GLN A 41 -3.59 4.70 3.14
N THR A 42 -2.35 4.94 3.58
CA THR A 42 -1.66 6.22 3.41
C THR A 42 -0.44 6.05 2.50
N GLU A 43 -0.31 6.93 1.54
CA GLU A 43 0.77 6.95 0.54
C GLU A 43 1.42 8.34 0.47
N ILE A 44 2.68 8.39 0.02
CA ILE A 44 3.36 9.65 -0.24
C ILE A 44 2.97 10.15 -1.64
N ASN A 45 2.41 11.35 -1.71
CA ASN A 45 2.27 12.08 -2.97
C ASN A 45 3.53 12.94 -3.17
N ALA A 46 4.48 12.43 -3.96
CA ALA A 46 5.74 13.11 -4.24
C ALA A 46 5.54 14.45 -4.96
N ASP A 47 4.60 14.52 -5.90
CA ASP A 47 4.32 15.75 -6.67
C ASP A 47 3.81 16.88 -5.77
N ARG A 48 3.06 16.54 -4.73
CA ARG A 48 2.48 17.49 -3.77
C ARG A 48 3.28 17.65 -2.49
N ASN A 49 4.31 16.82 -2.27
CA ASN A 49 5.03 16.69 -1.01
C ASN A 49 4.09 16.53 0.21
N THR A 50 3.09 15.66 0.09
CA THR A 50 2.08 15.41 1.14
C THR A 50 1.82 13.93 1.34
N TYR A 51 1.24 13.57 2.48
CA TYR A 51 0.62 12.26 2.68
C TYR A 51 -0.85 12.29 2.26
N GLU A 52 -1.28 11.28 1.51
CA GLU A 52 -2.69 11.09 1.15
C GLU A 52 -3.20 9.79 1.75
N SER A 53 -4.31 9.87 2.48
CA SER A 53 -5.00 8.71 3.04
C SER A 53 -6.33 8.48 2.31
N ALA A 54 -6.68 7.22 2.10
CA ALA A 54 -7.98 6.82 1.58
C ALA A 54 -8.42 5.49 2.19
N ILE A 55 -9.72 5.26 2.21
CA ILE A 55 -10.28 3.94 2.49
C ILE A 55 -10.14 3.10 1.22
N TRP A 56 -9.60 1.90 1.38
CA TRP A 56 -9.51 0.86 0.37
C TRP A 56 -10.32 -0.36 0.78
N MET A 57 -10.70 -1.15 -0.21
CA MET A 57 -11.48 -2.37 0.00
C MET A 57 -10.98 -3.48 -0.91
N ALA A 58 -10.90 -4.70 -0.38
CA ALA A 58 -10.72 -5.90 -1.18
C ALA A 58 -11.91 -6.85 -0.96
N ALA A 59 -12.41 -7.43 -2.05
CA ALA A 59 -13.49 -8.41 -2.02
C ALA A 59 -12.93 -9.83 -2.15
N ARG A 60 -13.53 -10.79 -1.44
CA ARG A 60 -13.16 -12.19 -1.49
C ARG A 60 -13.58 -12.78 -2.85
N VAL A 61 -12.64 -13.43 -3.54
CA VAL A 61 -12.83 -14.03 -4.87
C VAL A 61 -13.08 -15.54 -4.74
N SER A 62 -12.32 -16.21 -3.88
CA SER A 62 -12.50 -17.62 -3.50
C SER A 62 -11.96 -17.80 -2.08
N GLY A 63 -12.17 -18.96 -1.43
CA GLY A 63 -11.88 -19.11 0.01
C GLY A 63 -10.54 -18.48 0.42
N LYS A 64 -10.41 -17.58 1.41
CA LYS A 64 -9.18 -16.80 1.74
C LYS A 64 -8.50 -15.95 0.64
N CYS A 65 -8.82 -16.09 -0.64
CA CYS A 65 -8.28 -15.25 -1.71
C CYS A 65 -9.12 -13.97 -1.85
N PHE A 66 -8.46 -12.82 -1.82
CA PHE A 66 -9.07 -11.51 -2.10
C PHE A 66 -8.57 -10.98 -3.44
N GLY A 67 -9.43 -10.27 -4.16
CA GLY A 67 -9.09 -9.61 -5.41
C GLY A 67 -8.28 -8.33 -5.19
N GLU A 68 -7.93 -7.68 -6.29
CA GLU A 68 -7.22 -6.41 -6.26
C GLU A 68 -7.98 -5.35 -5.44
N PRO A 69 -7.29 -4.66 -4.52
CA PRO A 69 -7.88 -3.56 -3.76
C PRO A 69 -8.40 -2.43 -4.65
N VAL A 70 -9.56 -1.89 -4.29
CA VAL A 70 -10.13 -0.70 -4.92
C VAL A 70 -10.23 0.44 -3.91
N ARG A 71 -9.90 1.66 -4.34
CA ARG A 71 -10.06 2.88 -3.54
C ARG A 71 -11.54 3.23 -3.46
N ILE A 72 -12.03 3.52 -2.25
CA ILE A 72 -13.44 3.85 -1.99
C ILE A 72 -13.63 5.36 -1.83
N THR A 73 -12.72 6.02 -1.12
CA THR A 73 -12.82 7.46 -0.85
C THR A 73 -11.80 8.25 -1.64
N TYR A 74 -12.23 9.36 -2.23
CA TYR A 74 -11.39 10.30 -2.95
C TYR A 74 -11.51 11.65 -2.25
N GLY A 75 -10.45 12.07 -1.57
CA GLY A 75 -10.41 13.34 -0.86
C GLY A 75 -9.03 13.96 -1.00
N LYS A 76 -8.97 15.26 -1.29
CA LYS A 76 -7.73 16.03 -1.21
C LYS A 76 -7.57 16.45 0.24
N THR A 77 -6.65 15.83 0.99
CA THR A 77 -6.21 16.45 2.24
C THR A 77 -5.65 17.83 1.87
N GLY A 78 -6.32 18.89 2.33
CA GLY A 78 -5.84 20.26 2.24
C GLY A 78 -4.61 20.44 3.12
N ALA A 79 -3.76 21.41 2.76
CA ALA A 79 -2.42 21.64 3.30
C ALA A 79 -2.32 21.86 4.83
N GLU A 80 -3.43 21.90 5.56
CA GLU A 80 -3.49 22.33 6.96
C GLU A 80 -3.43 21.21 8.00
N ARG A 81 -3.41 19.93 7.57
CA ARG A 81 -3.03 18.83 8.48
C ARG A 81 -1.62 18.40 8.14
N GLY A 82 -0.68 19.25 8.55
CA GLY A 82 0.75 18.94 8.57
C GLY A 82 1.01 17.61 9.25
N ALA A 83 2.13 16.99 8.89
CA ALA A 83 2.63 15.76 9.46
C ALA A 83 2.34 15.72 10.96
N ARG A 84 1.72 14.63 11.42
CA ARG A 84 1.59 14.34 12.85
C ARG A 84 3.02 14.17 13.36
N GLU A 85 3.60 15.23 13.91
CA GLU A 85 4.85 15.10 14.67
C GLU A 85 4.55 14.16 15.84
N GLY A 86 5.42 13.16 16.01
CA GLY A 86 5.27 12.08 16.97
C GLY A 86 5.46 12.50 18.42
#